data_AF-A0A954JN45-F1
#
_entry.id   AF-A0A954JN45-F1
#
_cell.length_a   1.000
_cell.length_b   1.000
_cell.length_c   1.000
_cell.angle_alpha   90.00
_cell.angle_beta   90.00
_cell.angle_gamma   90.00
#
_symmetry.space_group_name_H-M   'P 1'
#
loop_
_entity.id
_entity.type
_entity.pdbx_description
1 polymer ?
#
loop_
_entity_poly.entity_id
_entity_poly.type
_entity_poly.pdbx_seq_one_letter_code
_entity_poly.pdbx_strand_id
1 'polypeptide(L)'
;MATSKKKKGLVIVESPAKAKKIAGFLGNDYEVRASVGHVRDLPEKAADIPAAVKKEAWSRLGVNVESGFEPLYVISPEKKKTVKELKESLKNAEEVIVATDEDREGESIGWH
;
A
#
# COMPACT_ATOMS: atom_id res chain seq x y z
N MET A 1 7.94 -28.05 -16.58
CA MET A 1 7.43 -26.71 -16.23
C MET A 1 8.61 -25.89 -15.77
N ALA A 2 8.91 -24.77 -16.44
CA ALA A 2 10.02 -23.91 -16.02
C ALA A 2 9.65 -23.22 -14.71
N THR A 3 10.38 -23.52 -13.64
CA THR A 3 10.29 -22.78 -12.38
C THR A 3 10.74 -21.34 -12.66
N SER A 4 9.79 -20.40 -12.69
CA SER A 4 10.10 -18.98 -12.76
C SER A 4 11.02 -18.63 -11.58
N LYS A 5 12.24 -18.18 -11.87
CA LYS A 5 13.19 -17.75 -10.85
C LYS A 5 12.59 -16.54 -10.13
N LYS A 6 12.38 -16.64 -8.81
CA LYS A 6 11.91 -15.52 -7.99
C LYS A 6 12.87 -14.34 -8.11
N LYS A 7 12.32 -13.13 -8.04
CA LYS A 7 13.11 -11.89 -7.94
C LYS A 7 13.76 -11.83 -6.56
N LYS A 8 14.93 -11.20 -6.47
CA LYS A 8 15.60 -10.97 -5.18
C LYS A 8 14.70 -10.11 -4.28
N GLY A 9 14.15 -9.02 -4.81
CA GLY A 9 13.23 -8.19 -4.03
C GLY A 9 12.17 -7.46 -4.86
N LEU A 10 11.06 -7.15 -4.19
CA LEU A 10 10.07 -6.17 -4.63
C LEU A 10 10.35 -4.85 -3.92
N VAL A 11 10.70 -3.82 -4.69
CA VAL A 11 10.88 -2.45 -4.18
C VAL A 11 9.61 -1.65 -4.43
N ILE A 12 9.00 -1.15 -3.36
CA ILE A 12 7.79 -0.34 -3.42
C ILE A 12 8.18 1.12 -3.18
N VAL A 13 7.86 1.97 -4.13
CA VAL A 13 8.05 3.43 -4.05
C VAL A 13 6.71 4.13 -4.18
N GLU A 14 6.66 5.40 -3.87
CA GLU A 14 5.41 6.18 -3.94
C GLU A 14 4.99 6.57 -5.37
N SER A 15 5.92 6.86 -6.29
CA SER A 15 5.58 7.44 -7.61
C SER A 15 6.12 6.63 -8.80
N PRO A 16 5.40 6.61 -9.94
CA PRO A 16 5.84 5.90 -11.14
C PRO A 16 7.19 6.41 -11.70
N ALA A 17 7.47 7.70 -11.54
CA ALA A 17 8.73 8.31 -11.98
C ALA A 17 9.92 7.78 -11.16
N LYS A 18 9.79 7.70 -9.83
CA LYS A 18 10.80 7.08 -8.96
C LYS A 18 10.99 5.60 -9.29
N ALA A 19 9.90 4.88 -9.56
CA ALA A 19 9.96 3.46 -9.90
C ALA A 19 10.81 3.22 -11.16
N LYS A 20 10.57 4.00 -12.22
CA LYS A 20 11.36 3.94 -13.45
C LYS A 20 12.85 4.24 -13.21
N LYS A 21 13.15 5.25 -12.37
CA LYS A 21 14.54 5.65 -12.07
C LYS A 21 15.28 4.57 -11.27
N ILE A 22 14.67 4.06 -10.20
CA ILE A 22 15.28 3.04 -9.32
C ILE A 22 15.43 1.70 -10.04
N ALA A 23 14.46 1.30 -10.87
CA ALA A 23 14.56 0.10 -11.69
C ALA A 23 15.80 0.12 -12.61
N GLY A 24 16.16 1.29 -13.15
CA GLY A 24 17.36 1.46 -13.96
C GLY A 24 18.67 1.22 -13.19
N PHE A 25 18.70 1.48 -11.87
CA PHE A 25 19.87 1.23 -11.03
C PHE A 25 19.97 -0.22 -10.55
N LEU A 26 18.84 -0.83 -10.20
CA LEU A 26 18.80 -2.17 -9.58
C LEU A 26 18.82 -3.32 -10.61
N GLY A 27 18.43 -3.05 -11.85
CA GLY A 27 18.40 -4.05 -12.92
C GLY A 27 17.36 -5.16 -12.72
N ASN A 28 17.54 -6.28 -13.43
CA ASN A 28 16.51 -7.31 -13.57
C ASN A 28 16.31 -8.20 -12.33
N ASP A 29 17.18 -8.10 -11.32
CA ASP A 29 17.06 -8.88 -10.09
C ASP A 29 15.94 -8.38 -9.18
N TYR A 30 15.54 -7.11 -9.32
CA TYR A 30 14.48 -6.47 -8.54
C TYR A 30 13.28 -6.14 -9.42
N GLU A 31 12.08 -6.23 -8.84
CA GLU A 31 10.88 -5.65 -9.41
C GLU A 31 10.60 -4.34 -8.66
N VAL A 32 10.43 -3.22 -9.38
CA VAL A 32 10.14 -1.92 -8.76
C VAL A 32 8.72 -1.50 -9.13
N ARG A 33 7.87 -1.27 -8.13
CA ARG A 33 6.46 -0.88 -8.29
C ARG A 33 6.17 0.42 -7.56
N ALA A 34 5.19 1.17 -8.06
CA ALA A 34 4.69 2.37 -7.41
C ALA A 34 3.38 2.08 -6.67
N SER A 35 3.23 2.57 -5.44
CA SER A 35 1.95 2.60 -4.72
C SER A 35 1.01 3.68 -5.27
N VAL A 36 1.58 4.67 -5.98
CA VAL A 36 0.89 5.86 -6.48
C VAL A 36 0.35 6.69 -5.30
N GLY A 37 1.20 6.96 -4.30
CA GLY A 37 0.85 7.64 -3.05
C GLY A 37 0.22 6.72 -2.01
N HIS A 38 -0.70 7.26 -1.21
CA HIS A 38 -1.45 6.51 -0.20
C HIS A 38 -2.30 5.40 -0.81
N VAL A 39 -2.33 4.25 -0.14
CA VAL A 39 -3.17 3.10 -0.49
C VAL A 39 -4.34 2.92 0.47
N ARG A 40 -4.26 3.52 1.65
CA ARG A 40 -5.32 3.53 2.67
C ARG A 40 -5.53 4.96 3.16
N ASP A 41 -6.77 5.24 3.52
CA ASP A 41 -7.18 6.49 4.16
C ASP A 41 -8.40 6.23 5.07
N LEU A 42 -8.86 7.25 5.80
CA LEU A 42 -10.16 7.23 6.46
C LEU A 42 -11.30 7.12 5.43
N PRO A 43 -12.45 6.53 5.79
CA PRO A 43 -13.58 6.42 4.87
C PRO A 43 -14.15 7.79 4.51
N GLU A 44 -14.11 8.15 3.23
CA GLU A 44 -14.74 9.38 2.74
C GLU A 44 -16.27 9.26 2.66
N LYS A 45 -16.77 8.05 2.40
CA LYS A 45 -18.20 7.79 2.16
C LYS A 45 -18.67 6.57 2.94
N ALA A 46 -19.97 6.54 3.25
CA ALA A 46 -20.59 5.42 3.95
C ALA A 46 -20.51 4.07 3.20
N ALA A 47 -20.22 4.09 1.89
CA ALA A 47 -20.00 2.91 1.08
C ALA A 47 -18.62 2.27 1.29
N ASP A 48 -17.64 3.04 1.77
CA ASP A 48 -16.27 2.57 1.99
C ASP A 48 -16.13 1.85 3.34
N ILE A 49 -17.06 2.11 4.26
CA ILE A 49 -17.09 1.53 5.61
C ILE A 49 -17.36 0.02 5.54
N PRO A 50 -16.46 -0.84 6.07
CA PRO A 50 -16.65 -2.27 6.09
C PRO A 50 -17.90 -2.68 6.87
N ALA A 51 -18.60 -3.73 6.40
CA ALA A 51 -19.84 -4.21 7.00
C ALA A 51 -19.69 -4.57 8.49
N ALA A 52 -18.50 -5.00 8.92
CA ALA A 52 -18.19 -5.37 10.29
C ALA A 52 -18.34 -4.21 11.28
N VAL A 53 -18.04 -2.99 10.86
CA VAL A 53 -18.04 -1.79 11.73
C VAL A 53 -19.09 -0.75 11.31
N LYS A 54 -19.85 -1.01 10.24
CA LYS A 54 -20.83 -0.07 9.66
C LYS A 54 -21.96 0.34 10.61
N LYS A 55 -22.22 -0.44 11.65
CA LYS A 55 -23.24 -0.16 12.66
C LYS A 55 -22.71 0.71 13.81
N GLU A 56 -21.39 0.87 13.90
CA GLU A 56 -20.78 1.69 14.94
C GLU A 56 -20.99 3.18 14.63
N ALA A 57 -21.40 3.97 15.63
CA ALA A 57 -21.70 5.39 15.44
C ALA A 57 -20.46 6.19 14.96
N TRP A 58 -19.27 5.78 15.40
CA TRP A 58 -18.00 6.43 15.06
C TRP A 58 -17.49 6.07 13.65
N SER A 59 -18.01 5.01 13.01
CA SER A 59 -17.43 4.48 11.77
C SER A 59 -17.48 5.46 10.61
N ARG A 60 -18.42 6.41 10.63
CA ARG A 60 -18.57 7.46 9.62
C ARG A 60 -17.59 8.61 9.83
N LEU A 61 -17.19 8.87 11.06
CA LEU A 61 -16.09 9.79 11.37
C LEU A 61 -14.74 9.17 10.97
N GLY A 62 -14.66 7.83 11.00
CA GLY A 62 -13.43 7.10 10.72
C GLY A 62 -12.46 7.06 11.89
N VAL A 63 -12.80 7.68 13.03
CA VAL A 63 -11.97 7.68 14.24
C VAL A 63 -12.86 7.42 15.45
N ASN A 64 -12.49 6.44 16.27
CA ASN A 64 -13.18 6.16 17.52
C ASN A 64 -12.62 7.02 18.66
N VAL A 65 -13.24 8.18 18.90
CA VAL A 65 -12.83 9.13 19.94
C VAL A 65 -13.03 8.60 21.37
N GLU A 66 -13.84 7.56 21.54
CA GLU A 66 -14.12 6.94 22.84
C GLU A 66 -13.16 5.77 23.14
N SER A 67 -12.46 5.26 22.13
CA SER A 67 -11.47 4.18 22.26
C SER A 67 -10.11 4.65 21.74
N GLY A 68 -9.50 5.58 22.48
CA GLY A 68 -8.09 5.96 22.25
C GLY A 68 -7.78 6.55 20.87
N PHE A 69 -8.78 7.12 20.18
CA PHE A 69 -8.66 7.63 18.81
C PHE A 69 -8.28 6.56 17.77
N GLU A 70 -8.74 5.32 17.94
CA GLU A 70 -8.52 4.25 16.97
C GLU A 70 -9.05 4.63 15.58
N PRO A 71 -8.21 4.64 14.53
CA PRO A 71 -8.63 4.97 13.17
C PRO A 71 -9.19 3.76 12.43
N LEU A 72 -10.20 3.98 11.60
CA LEU A 72 -10.67 3.06 10.58
C LEU A 72 -10.03 3.41 9.24
N TYR A 73 -8.94 2.71 8.93
CA TYR A 73 -8.32 2.79 7.61
C TYR A 73 -8.97 1.83 6.62
N VAL A 74 -9.36 2.35 5.46
CA VAL A 74 -9.92 1.59 4.34
C VAL A 74 -9.03 1.75 3.12
N ILE A 75 -8.99 0.72 2.26
CA ILE A 75 -8.29 0.85 0.97
C ILE A 75 -9.15 1.71 0.04
N SER A 76 -8.60 2.83 -0.41
CA SER A 76 -9.31 3.72 -1.32
C SER A 76 -9.75 2.96 -2.59
N PRO A 77 -10.99 3.15 -3.09
CA PRO A 77 -11.52 2.37 -4.21
C PRO A 77 -10.61 2.30 -5.43
N GLU A 78 -9.98 3.41 -5.78
CA GLU A 78 -9.04 3.57 -6.90
C GLU A 78 -7.69 2.86 -6.67
N LYS A 79 -7.34 2.57 -5.41
CA LYS A 79 -6.08 1.89 -5.03
C LYS A 79 -6.22 0.38 -4.92
N LYS A 80 -7.45 -0.16 -4.96
CA LYS A 80 -7.70 -1.62 -4.87
C LYS A 80 -6.94 -2.43 -5.91
N LYS A 81 -6.85 -1.92 -7.15
CA LYS A 81 -6.09 -2.57 -8.22
C LYS A 81 -4.59 -2.57 -7.91
N THR A 82 -4.03 -1.43 -7.51
CA THR A 82 -2.62 -1.31 -7.12
C THR A 82 -2.27 -2.26 -5.98
N VAL A 83 -3.07 -2.29 -4.91
CA VAL A 83 -2.84 -3.21 -3.77
C VAL A 83 -2.88 -4.67 -4.21
N LYS A 84 -3.80 -5.03 -5.12
CA LYS A 84 -3.87 -6.38 -5.68
C LYS A 84 -2.59 -6.73 -6.45
N GLU A 85 -2.13 -5.85 -7.33
CA GLU A 85 -0.89 -6.04 -8.12
C GLU A 85 0.36 -6.12 -7.23
N LEU A 86 0.44 -5.31 -6.17
CA LEU A 86 1.52 -5.38 -5.18
C LEU A 86 1.52 -6.74 -4.45
N LYS A 87 0.34 -7.21 -4.01
CA LYS A 87 0.20 -8.53 -3.38
C LYS A 87 0.55 -9.68 -4.34
N GLU A 88 0.27 -9.54 -5.63
CA GLU A 88 0.66 -10.53 -6.64
C GLU A 88 2.18 -10.53 -6.87
N SER A 89 2.79 -9.35 -6.97
CA SER A 89 4.24 -9.19 -7.14
C SER A 89 5.00 -9.76 -5.93
N LEU A 90 4.49 -9.54 -4.71
CA LEU A 90 5.08 -10.04 -3.47
C LEU A 90 5.23 -11.57 -3.45
N LYS A 91 4.31 -12.32 -4.08
CA LYS A 91 4.40 -13.79 -4.15
C LYS A 91 5.64 -14.27 -4.93
N ASN A 92 6.16 -13.43 -5.82
CA ASN A 92 7.27 -13.72 -6.72
C ASN A 92 8.60 -13.11 -6.26
N ALA A 93 8.64 -12.46 -5.09
CA ALA A 93 9.85 -11.87 -4.51
C ALA A 93 10.33 -12.67 -3.28
N GLU A 94 11.62 -12.59 -2.98
CA GLU A 94 12.21 -13.15 -1.74
C GLU A 94 12.14 -12.15 -0.58
N GLU A 95 12.30 -10.86 -0.86
CA GLU A 95 12.17 -9.77 0.11
C GLU A 95 11.27 -8.63 -0.39
N VAL A 96 10.84 -7.77 0.55
CA VAL A 96 10.16 -6.51 0.25
C VAL A 96 10.98 -5.35 0.80
N ILE A 97 11.18 -4.34 -0.04
CA ILE A 97 11.89 -3.10 0.31
C ILE A 97 10.90 -1.96 0.17
N VAL A 98 10.61 -1.28 1.26
CA VAL A 98 9.80 -0.06 1.28
C VAL A 98 10.75 1.12 1.11
N ALA A 99 10.65 1.79 -0.04
CA ALA A 99 11.54 2.87 -0.46
C ALA A 99 10.74 4.16 -0.72
N THR A 100 9.91 4.53 0.25
CA THR A 100 9.22 5.82 0.33
C THR A 100 10.19 6.93 0.76
N ASP A 101 9.76 8.18 0.66
CA ASP A 101 10.57 9.32 1.11
C ASP A 101 10.88 9.27 2.61
N GLU A 102 12.03 9.83 2.97
CA GLU A 102 12.56 9.89 4.34
C GLU A 102 11.88 10.97 5.21
N ASP A 103 10.59 11.18 4.99
CA ASP A 103 9.77 12.11 5.77
C ASP A 103 8.58 11.40 6.44
N ARG A 104 7.83 12.15 7.23
CA ARG A 104 6.67 11.61 7.96
C ARG A 104 5.62 11.01 7.02
N GLU A 105 5.44 11.60 5.85
CA GLU A 105 4.44 11.16 4.89
C GLU A 105 4.87 9.85 4.22
N GLY A 106 6.13 9.77 3.83
CA GLY A 106 6.73 8.56 3.30
C GLY A 106 6.73 7.42 4.32
N GLU A 107 7.00 7.70 5.59
CA GLU A 107 6.91 6.70 6.66
C GLU A 107 5.47 6.22 6.87
N SER A 108 4.48 7.12 6.82
CA SER A 108 3.06 6.77 6.89
C SER A 108 2.65 5.86 5.73
N ILE A 109 3.02 6.21 4.49
CA ILE A 109 2.77 5.37 3.31
C ILE A 109 3.46 4.02 3.45
N GLY A 110 4.69 3.99 3.97
CA GLY A 110 5.47 2.77 4.14
C GLY A 110 4.93 1.84 5.22
N TRP A 111 4.34 2.40 6.28
CA TRP A 111 3.62 1.66 7.32
C TRP A 111 2.30 1.06 6.80
N HIS A 112 1.67 1.72 5.84
CA HIS A 112 0.32 1.40 5.37
C HIS A 112 0.20 0.20 4.44
#